data_AF-A0A7C4HC29-F1
#
_entry.id   AF-A0A7C4HC29-F1
#
_cell.length_a   1.000
_cell.length_b   1.000
_cell.length_c   1.000
_cell.angle_alpha   90.00
_cell.angle_beta   90.00
_cell.angle_gamma   90.00
#
_symmetry.space_group_name_H-M   'P 1'
#
loop_
_entity.id
_entity.type
_entity.pdbx_description
1 polymer ?
#
loop_
_entity_poly.entity_id
_entity_poly.type
_entity_poly.pdbx_seq_one_letter_code
_entity_poly.pdbx_strand_id
1 'polypeptide(L)'
;MNSEEKDSQTSGSEGRQETSKKIDVSKLISIIPPPSELWKEEKKIVEKRIRVKYDESLPEKTVKISSELAKILDISKDDYAEIIVAGRKKFIYRVIVDDRLDLNTIYSNPIELRENGVADNSIATIRKHRRT
;
A
#
# COMPACT_ATOMS: atom_id res chain seq x y z
N MET A 1 64.36 -12.19 50.12
CA MET A 1 63.41 -13.17 50.70
C MET A 1 62.47 -12.35 51.56
N ASN A 2 61.30 -12.02 51.01
CA ASN A 2 60.01 -12.66 51.34
C ASN A 2 59.57 -12.24 52.76
N SER A 3 58.38 -11.77 53.05
CA SER A 3 57.14 -11.59 52.28
C SER A 3 56.11 -11.03 53.29
N GLU A 4 55.19 -10.19 52.80
CA GLU A 4 53.75 -10.13 53.13
C GLU A 4 53.26 -10.07 54.58
N GLU A 5 52.44 -9.05 54.87
CA GLU A 5 51.04 -9.14 55.35
C GLU A 5 50.50 -7.69 55.48
N LYS A 6 49.71 -7.14 54.55
CA LYS A 6 48.25 -7.23 54.30
C LYS A 6 47.30 -6.69 55.39
N ASP A 7 46.39 -5.85 54.89
CA ASP A 7 45.01 -5.53 55.32
C ASP A 7 44.82 -4.62 56.53
N SER A 8 44.38 -3.35 56.36
CA SER A 8 42.96 -2.88 56.31
C SER A 8 42.78 -1.83 57.44
N GLN A 9 41.97 -0.76 57.43
CA GLN A 9 40.89 -0.26 56.59
C GLN A 9 40.58 1.23 56.99
N THR A 10 40.18 2.03 55.99
CA THR A 10 39.12 3.06 55.95
C THR A 10 39.13 4.36 56.80
N SER A 11 39.16 5.51 56.11
CA SER A 11 38.12 6.58 56.11
C SER A 11 38.56 7.63 55.07
N GLY A 12 37.85 7.91 53.99
CA GLY A 12 36.50 8.45 53.93
C GLY A 12 36.60 9.93 53.46
N SER A 13 36.43 10.19 52.17
CA SER A 13 36.01 11.52 51.69
C SER A 13 35.23 11.41 50.39
N GLU A 14 33.99 11.85 50.45
CA GLU A 14 32.96 11.76 49.43
C GLU A 14 33.24 12.78 48.30
N GLY A 15 33.44 12.27 47.09
CA GLY A 15 33.51 13.07 45.87
C GLY A 15 32.14 13.17 45.20
N ARG A 16 31.52 14.35 45.27
CA ARG A 16 30.28 14.74 44.59
C ARG A 16 30.40 14.55 43.07
N GLN A 17 29.78 13.49 42.53
CA GLN A 17 29.68 13.27 41.08
C GLN A 17 28.54 14.11 40.50
N GLU A 18 28.88 15.26 39.90
CA GLU A 18 27.99 15.99 39.01
C GLU A 18 27.76 15.16 37.75
N THR A 19 26.59 14.53 37.66
CA THR A 19 26.15 13.81 36.48
C THR A 19 25.76 14.80 35.38
N SER A 20 26.76 15.27 34.63
CA SER A 20 26.52 15.97 33.37
C SER A 20 25.80 15.02 32.41
N LYS A 21 24.47 15.22 32.26
CA LYS A 21 23.66 14.50 31.29
C LYS A 21 24.12 14.90 29.88
N LYS A 22 25.07 14.13 29.33
CA LYS A 22 25.46 14.21 27.93
C LYS A 22 24.19 14.06 27.09
N ILE A 23 23.95 15.03 26.20
CA ILE A 23 22.81 15.03 25.29
C ILE A 23 22.90 13.75 24.46
N ASP A 24 21.80 13.00 24.44
CA ASP A 24 21.73 11.65 23.88
C ASP A 24 21.63 11.75 22.34
N VAL A 25 22.76 11.99 21.67
CA VAL A 25 22.88 12.25 20.22
C VAL A 25 22.23 11.14 19.37
N SER A 26 22.23 9.91 19.88
CA SER A 26 21.59 8.76 19.23
C SER A 26 20.09 8.98 18.99
N LYS A 27 19.40 9.63 19.93
CA LYS A 27 17.97 9.97 19.78
C LYS A 27 17.74 11.08 18.77
N LEU A 28 18.66 12.04 18.66
CA LEU A 28 18.57 13.11 17.66
C LEU A 28 18.77 12.56 16.24
N ILE A 29 19.68 11.60 16.06
CA ILE A 29 19.86 10.91 14.78
C ILE A 29 18.61 10.09 14.42
N SER A 30 17.92 9.48 15.40
CA SER A 30 16.70 8.71 15.14
C SER A 30 15.47 9.53 14.69
N ILE A 31 15.51 10.85 14.84
CA ILE A 31 14.45 11.75 14.34
C ILE A 31 14.58 11.95 12.82
N ILE A 32 15.80 11.77 12.28
CA ILE A 32 16.08 11.95 10.86
C ILE A 32 16.08 10.57 10.20
N PRO A 33 15.22 10.31 9.21
CA PRO A 33 15.24 9.04 8.50
C PRO A 33 16.63 8.81 7.90
N PRO A 34 17.19 7.59 7.99
CA PRO A 34 18.48 7.28 7.40
C PRO A 34 18.47 7.60 5.90
N PRO A 35 19.58 8.10 5.31
CA PRO A 35 19.63 8.49 3.90
C PRO A 35 19.14 7.41 2.92
N SER A 36 19.30 6.14 3.30
CA SER A 36 18.82 4.98 2.54
C SER A 36 17.29 4.89 2.40
N GLU A 37 16.51 5.47 3.32
CA GLU A 37 15.05 5.51 3.24
C GLU A 37 14.54 6.59 2.28
N LEU A 38 15.29 7.69 2.09
CA LEU A 38 14.90 8.78 1.19
C LEU A 38 14.86 8.36 -0.29
N TRP A 39 15.62 7.33 -0.66
CA TRP A 39 15.70 6.84 -2.05
C TRP A 39 14.82 5.62 -2.32
N LYS A 40 14.02 5.19 -1.34
CA LYS A 40 13.11 4.08 -1.53
C LYS A 40 11.85 4.59 -2.23
N GLU A 41 11.78 4.40 -3.55
CA GLU A 41 10.54 4.66 -4.29
C GLU A 41 9.43 3.75 -3.76
N GLU A 42 8.52 4.29 -2.95
CA GLU A 42 7.30 3.59 -2.60
C GLU A 42 6.47 3.38 -3.87
N LYS A 43 6.33 2.11 -4.31
CA LYS A 43 5.46 1.75 -5.44
C LYS A 43 4.01 2.09 -5.09
N LYS A 44 3.58 3.31 -5.41
CA LYS A 44 2.21 3.77 -5.25
C LYS A 44 1.29 2.89 -6.09
N ILE A 45 0.40 2.16 -5.44
CA ILE A 45 -0.66 1.41 -6.13
C ILE A 45 -1.73 2.44 -6.49
N VAL A 46 -2.01 2.59 -7.79
CA VAL A 46 -3.05 3.49 -8.25
C VAL A 46 -4.36 2.73 -8.31
N GLU A 47 -5.29 3.12 -7.45
CA GLU A 47 -6.62 2.51 -7.32
C GLU A 47 -7.69 3.59 -7.38
N LYS A 48 -8.88 3.26 -7.89
CA LYS A 48 -10.00 4.20 -7.94
C LYS A 48 -11.31 3.54 -7.54
N ARG A 49 -12.13 4.26 -6.77
CA ARG A 49 -13.50 3.84 -6.45
C ARG A 49 -14.46 4.27 -7.56
N ILE A 50 -15.25 3.34 -8.05
CA ILE A 50 -16.09 3.48 -9.24
C ILE A 50 -17.40 2.74 -9.06
N ARG A 51 -18.35 3.01 -9.95
CA ARG A 51 -19.63 2.31 -10.02
C ARG A 51 -19.60 1.24 -11.12
N VAL A 52 -20.03 0.03 -10.80
CA VAL A 52 -20.17 -1.07 -11.76
C VAL A 52 -21.58 -1.08 -12.30
N LYS A 53 -21.71 -1.04 -13.63
CA LYS A 53 -22.97 -1.21 -14.36
C LYS A 53 -22.96 -2.50 -15.15
N TYR A 54 -24.14 -3.04 -15.36
CA TYR A 54 -24.32 -4.21 -16.19
C TYR A 54 -24.31 -3.87 -17.68
N ASP A 55 -23.64 -4.72 -18.44
CA ASP A 55 -23.71 -4.72 -19.90
C ASP A 55 -23.73 -6.18 -20.37
N GLU A 56 -24.90 -6.63 -20.82
CA GLU A 56 -25.12 -7.99 -21.34
C GLU A 56 -24.49 -8.21 -22.71
N SER A 57 -24.13 -7.14 -23.43
CA SER A 57 -23.44 -7.25 -24.72
C SER A 57 -21.97 -7.65 -24.59
N LEU A 58 -21.43 -7.62 -23.37
CA LEU A 58 -20.04 -7.93 -23.10
C LEU A 58 -19.77 -9.42 -22.98
N PRO A 59 -18.67 -9.92 -23.57
CA PRO A 59 -18.18 -11.27 -23.29
C PRO A 59 -17.89 -11.46 -21.79
N GLU A 60 -17.97 -12.70 -21.34
CA GLU A 60 -17.54 -13.07 -19.99
C GLU A 60 -16.07 -12.67 -19.74
N LYS A 61 -15.75 -12.34 -18.48
CA LYS A 61 -14.41 -11.89 -18.08
C LYS A 61 -13.90 -10.66 -18.84
N THR A 62 -14.79 -9.81 -19.35
CA THR A 62 -14.42 -8.51 -19.90
C THR A 62 -15.04 -7.34 -19.13
N VAL A 63 -14.34 -6.21 -19.15
CA VAL A 63 -14.81 -4.94 -18.60
C VAL A 63 -14.54 -3.83 -19.61
N LYS A 64 -15.53 -2.95 -19.84
CA LYS A 64 -15.33 -1.69 -20.56
C LYS A 64 -15.01 -0.58 -19.57
N ILE A 65 -13.96 0.19 -19.88
CA ILE A 65 -13.55 1.37 -19.12
C ILE A 65 -13.34 2.56 -20.06
N SER A 66 -13.48 3.76 -19.51
CA SER A 66 -13.10 5.00 -20.20
C SER A 66 -11.60 5.06 -20.46
N SER A 67 -11.18 5.70 -21.57
CA SER A 67 -9.75 5.93 -21.84
C SER A 67 -9.09 6.84 -20.82
N GLU A 68 -9.83 7.79 -20.24
CA GLU A 68 -9.34 8.60 -19.12
C GLU A 68 -9.07 7.74 -17.89
N LEU A 69 -9.98 6.81 -17.59
CA LEU A 69 -9.83 5.88 -16.47
C LEU A 69 -8.63 4.96 -16.68
N ALA A 70 -8.44 4.47 -17.91
CA ALA A 70 -7.30 3.65 -18.29
C ALA A 70 -5.96 4.38 -18.05
N LYS A 71 -5.87 5.66 -18.47
CA LYS A 71 -4.67 6.50 -18.26
C LYS A 71 -4.37 6.71 -16.78
N ILE A 72 -5.38 6.99 -15.96
CA ILE A 72 -5.20 7.21 -14.52
C ILE A 72 -4.68 5.94 -13.84
N LEU A 73 -5.21 4.78 -14.20
CA LEU A 73 -4.84 3.50 -13.61
C LEU A 73 -3.59 2.87 -14.25
N ASP A 74 -2.99 3.54 -15.24
CA ASP A 74 -1.87 3.03 -16.05
C ASP A 74 -2.19 1.69 -16.75
N ILE A 75 -3.42 1.49 -17.21
CA ILE A 75 -3.88 0.25 -17.86
C ILE A 75 -3.85 0.42 -19.37
N SER A 76 -3.20 -0.51 -20.09
CA SER A 76 -3.16 -0.52 -21.55
C SER A 76 -4.35 -1.27 -22.16
N LYS A 77 -4.55 -1.11 -23.47
CA LYS A 77 -5.48 -1.97 -24.22
C LYS A 77 -4.97 -3.41 -24.15
N ASP A 78 -5.86 -4.35 -23.85
CA ASP A 78 -5.56 -5.78 -23.63
C ASP A 78 -4.88 -6.16 -22.29
N ASP A 79 -4.68 -5.22 -21.38
CA ASP A 79 -4.29 -5.52 -20.00
C ASP A 79 -5.46 -6.12 -19.20
N TYR A 80 -5.12 -6.61 -18.01
CA TYR A 80 -6.10 -7.06 -17.03
C TYR A 80 -6.30 -6.01 -15.93
N ALA A 81 -7.55 -5.81 -15.53
CA ALA A 81 -7.92 -5.02 -14.38
C ALA A 81 -8.45 -5.93 -13.27
N GLU A 82 -8.13 -5.57 -12.03
CA GLU A 82 -8.74 -6.16 -10.86
C GLU A 82 -9.87 -5.26 -10.37
N ILE A 83 -11.05 -5.87 -10.18
CA ILE A 83 -12.21 -5.23 -9.55
C ILE A 83 -12.40 -5.86 -8.18
N ILE A 84 -12.37 -5.02 -7.15
CA ILE A 84 -12.56 -5.40 -5.76
C ILE A 84 -13.91 -4.88 -5.28
N VAL A 85 -14.81 -5.79 -4.93
CA VAL A 85 -16.13 -5.47 -4.38
C VAL A 85 -16.13 -5.72 -2.88
N ALA A 86 -16.58 -4.72 -2.12
CA ALA A 86 -16.66 -4.75 -0.65
C ALA A 86 -15.35 -5.17 0.06
N GLY A 87 -14.19 -4.94 -0.57
CA GLY A 87 -12.87 -5.26 -0.01
C GLY A 87 -12.55 -6.76 0.11
N ARG A 88 -13.43 -7.65 -0.38
CA ARG A 88 -13.29 -9.11 -0.20
C ARG A 88 -13.27 -9.84 -1.53
N LYS A 89 -14.24 -9.55 -2.41
CA LYS A 89 -14.41 -10.26 -3.67
C LYS A 89 -13.53 -9.60 -4.72
N LYS A 90 -12.61 -10.38 -5.31
CA LYS A 90 -11.67 -9.92 -6.33
C LYS A 90 -11.98 -10.62 -7.64
N PHE A 91 -12.08 -9.83 -8.69
CA PHE A 91 -12.36 -10.31 -10.03
C PHE A 91 -11.29 -9.80 -10.98
N ILE A 92 -10.87 -10.64 -11.91
CA ILE A 92 -9.87 -10.29 -12.91
C ILE A 92 -10.58 -10.24 -14.25
N TYR A 93 -10.56 -9.07 -14.89
CA TYR A 93 -11.24 -8.81 -16.15
C TYR A 93 -10.25 -8.33 -17.20
N ARG A 94 -10.45 -8.78 -18.45
CA ARG A 94 -9.77 -8.20 -19.61
C ARG A 94 -10.38 -6.84 -19.93
N VAL A 95 -9.52 -5.86 -20.16
CA VAL A 95 -9.93 -4.46 -20.34
C VAL A 95 -10.22 -4.15 -21.80
N ILE A 96 -11.37 -3.55 -22.05
CA ILE A 96 -11.76 -2.93 -23.31
C ILE A 96 -11.88 -1.43 -23.07
N VAL A 97 -11.19 -0.62 -23.87
CA VAL A 97 -11.23 0.83 -23.75
C VAL A 97 -12.29 1.40 -24.70
N ASP A 98 -13.18 2.23 -24.17
CA ASP A 98 -14.22 2.93 -24.93
C ASP A 98 -14.30 4.40 -24.47
N ASP A 99 -14.14 5.33 -25.41
CA ASP A 99 -14.10 6.77 -25.14
C ASP A 99 -15.47 7.37 -24.80
N ARG A 100 -16.57 6.64 -25.02
CA ARG A 100 -17.93 7.12 -24.75
C ARG A 100 -18.35 6.99 -23.29
N LEU A 101 -17.48 6.42 -22.46
CA LEU A 101 -17.80 6.07 -21.08
C LEU A 101 -17.36 7.14 -20.09
N ASP A 102 -18.17 7.30 -19.05
CA ASP A 102 -17.86 8.18 -17.93
C ASP A 102 -16.67 7.66 -17.12
N LEU A 103 -15.90 8.59 -16.58
CA LEU A 103 -14.69 8.30 -15.81
C LEU A 103 -14.94 7.49 -14.51
N ASN A 104 -16.15 7.57 -13.94
CA ASN A 104 -16.49 6.95 -12.64
C ASN A 104 -17.38 5.70 -12.78
N THR A 105 -17.64 5.25 -14.01
CA THR A 105 -18.53 4.14 -14.31
C THR A 105 -17.78 3.11 -15.16
N ILE A 106 -17.96 1.84 -14.84
CA ILE A 106 -17.47 0.74 -15.68
C ILE A 106 -18.63 -0.18 -16.03
N TYR A 107 -18.48 -0.90 -17.13
CA TYR A 107 -19.47 -1.86 -17.59
C TYR A 107 -18.85 -3.25 -17.62
N SER A 108 -19.54 -4.21 -17.01
CA SER A 108 -19.08 -5.60 -16.98
C SER A 108 -20.25 -6.55 -17.13
N ASN A 109 -19.94 -7.79 -17.52
CA ASN A 109 -20.94 -8.81 -17.74
C ASN A 109 -21.67 -9.14 -16.41
N PRO A 110 -23.01 -9.15 -16.39
CA PRO A 110 -23.78 -9.35 -15.17
C PRO A 110 -23.75 -10.77 -14.61
N ILE A 111 -23.39 -11.79 -15.39
CA ILE A 111 -23.47 -13.20 -14.97
C ILE A 111 -22.56 -13.43 -13.76
N GLU A 112 -21.26 -13.15 -13.89
CA GLU A 112 -20.29 -13.32 -12.80
C GLU A 112 -20.60 -12.41 -11.60
N LEU A 113 -21.04 -11.18 -11.87
CA LEU A 113 -21.40 -10.23 -10.81
C LEU A 113 -22.57 -10.75 -9.98
N ARG A 114 -23.62 -11.26 -10.62
CA ARG A 114 -24.81 -11.81 -9.94
C ARG A 114 -24.50 -13.08 -9.17
N GLU A 115 -23.74 -14.00 -9.74
CA GLU A 115 -23.28 -15.21 -9.05
C GLU A 115 -22.51 -14.87 -7.76
N ASN A 116 -21.78 -13.77 -7.82
CA ASN A 116 -21.05 -13.24 -6.68
C ASN A 116 -21.84 -12.22 -5.87
N GLY A 117 -23.16 -12.09 -6.03
CA GLY A 117 -24.02 -11.22 -5.23
C GLY A 117 -23.66 -9.74 -5.31
N VAL A 118 -23.08 -9.30 -6.42
CA VAL A 118 -22.85 -7.88 -6.74
C VAL A 118 -24.08 -7.41 -7.51
N ALA A 119 -24.71 -6.33 -7.07
CA ALA A 119 -25.88 -5.75 -7.73
C ALA A 119 -25.48 -4.73 -8.81
N ASP A 120 -26.42 -4.33 -9.66
CA ASP A 120 -26.21 -3.21 -10.56
C ASP A 120 -25.94 -1.93 -9.77
N ASN A 121 -25.19 -1.01 -10.35
CA ASN A 121 -24.76 0.24 -9.73
C ASN A 121 -23.98 0.06 -8.41
N SER A 122 -23.41 -1.12 -8.16
CA SER A 122 -22.57 -1.38 -6.97
C SER A 122 -21.29 -0.55 -7.00
N ILE A 123 -20.77 -0.24 -5.81
CA ILE A 123 -19.48 0.45 -5.66
C ILE A 123 -18.36 -0.58 -5.60
N ALA A 124 -17.36 -0.41 -6.45
CA ALA A 124 -16.17 -1.25 -6.49
C ALA A 124 -14.90 -0.40 -6.51
N THR A 125 -13.77 -1.03 -6.20
CA THR A 125 -12.45 -0.46 -6.41
C THR A 125 -11.82 -1.13 -7.60
N ILE A 126 -11.34 -0.34 -8.56
CA ILE A 126 -10.59 -0.83 -9.72
C ILE A 126 -9.11 -0.53 -9.56
N ARG A 127 -8.28 -1.47 -9.98
CA ARG A 127 -6.82 -1.32 -10.04
C ARG A 127 -6.24 -2.13 -11.20
N LYS A 128 -5.03 -1.78 -11.62
CA LYS A 128 -4.27 -2.58 -12.59
C LYS A 128 -3.95 -3.95 -11.99
N HIS A 129 -4.26 -5.02 -12.72
CA HIS A 129 -3.82 -6.36 -12.32
C HIS A 129 -2.31 -6.43 -12.49
N ARG A 130 -1.59 -6.72 -11.41
CA ARG A 130 -0.16 -7.01 -11.48
C ARG A 130 -0.03 -8.52 -11.51
N ARG A 131 0.47 -9.05 -12.62
CA ARG A 131 0.89 -10.44 -12.69
C ARG A 131 2.07 -10.59 -11.73
N THR A 132 1.83 -11.29 -10.61
CA THR A 132 2.86 -11.58 -9.61
C THR A 132 3.73 -12.73 -10.08
#